data_AF-A0AAD5YI99-F1
#
_entry.id   AF-A0AAD5YI99-F1
#
_cell.length_a   1.000
_cell.length_b   1.000
_cell.length_c   1.000
_cell.angle_alpha   90.00
_cell.angle_beta   90.00
_cell.angle_gamma   90.00
#
_symmetry.space_group_name_H-M   'P 1'
#
loop_
_entity.id
_entity.type
_entity.pdbx_description
1 polymer ?
#
loop_
_entity_poly.entity_id
_entity_poly.type
_entity_poly.pdbx_seq_one_letter_code
_entity_poly.pdbx_strand_id
1 'polypeptide(L)'
;MVVTTPELPHPELQIIRSKLNDILQSASTFGPGVTRPPVIDASVEVLGESSEDIATQQEVLPGLKALRDAVKRDLDVLEKNTDLLWLGPDSIKNSRILAEFREIDSYQTDSEDEEPYSNGNHEDPSRPSLAQAELDNSVLRMARSLISAANENPIHYQGVSETPSVTMQITRLDPNPENSKEFDPRIAETINMIRDLGVEVVLGERDDSVISNSLLPKPIPTQYQNLEPSLRLNLDLSILVALVSDLTHSPLPTSAEDADARFTPSEVYLEWKKARLEAGLGNGGQSEVVDLESLARPSRALANQALQEMVKGLFQEIYDRLSSLQSSDSDPGTLPPVEFWTTPEAQERCLRIVSKIGGPSEKRRAQAMFYPSTSEAESLEDAEELFWRDSRYPCKFIPLLPIRLLPSSEPPTNQQVSAPSSSFGDHSSHTHRLSPFFPALAHTCRSILAQEVIPDPRTLRVSPSLSPSVTAGAKLIPNHTADENDEEEIQRATVTKANPRLTAHTVQSMLWGAVNGWTTLTANRTSVKAILREIKGPRFGSRWELQKVEASLDKSNGVEGLEKNGSSGGEIAALWVVDPRSLAEGMRFDFGMS
;
A
#
# COMPACT_ATOMS: atom_id res chain seq x y z
N MET A 1 -26.85 1.91 54.41
CA MET A 1 -25.44 1.81 53.98
C MET A 1 -25.27 2.76 52.81
N VAL A 2 -24.62 3.90 53.04
CA VAL A 2 -24.34 4.90 52.01
C VAL A 2 -23.06 4.44 51.33
N VAL A 3 -23.15 4.04 50.05
CA VAL A 3 -21.99 3.70 49.23
C VAL A 3 -21.32 5.02 48.84
N THR A 4 -20.26 5.38 49.55
CA THR A 4 -19.37 6.48 49.16
C THR A 4 -18.57 6.02 47.95
N THR A 5 -18.89 6.58 46.78
CA THR A 5 -18.04 6.48 45.59
C THR A 5 -16.65 7.02 45.93
N PRO A 6 -15.56 6.28 45.65
CA PRO A 6 -14.22 6.77 45.90
C PRO A 6 -14.00 8.04 45.07
N GLU A 7 -13.69 9.15 45.75
CA GLU A 7 -13.25 10.38 45.09
C GLU A 7 -11.98 10.03 44.30
N LEU A 8 -12.07 10.13 42.98
CA LEU A 8 -10.93 9.95 42.11
C LEU A 8 -9.92 11.06 42.42
N PRO A 9 -8.62 10.73 42.57
CA PRO A 9 -7.60 11.74 42.80
C PRO A 9 -7.57 12.72 41.62
N HIS A 10 -7.55 14.02 41.94
CA HIS A 10 -7.34 15.16 41.03
C HIS A 10 -8.48 15.44 40.01
N PRO A 11 -9.63 15.99 40.46
CA PRO A 11 -10.73 16.39 39.57
C PRO A 11 -10.32 17.43 38.51
N GLU A 12 -9.34 18.28 38.81
CA GLU A 12 -8.83 19.29 37.88
C GLU A 12 -8.09 18.67 36.68
N LEU A 13 -7.34 17.57 36.89
CA LEU A 13 -6.65 16.86 35.81
C LEU A 13 -7.63 16.14 34.88
N GLN A 14 -8.75 15.64 35.42
CA GLN A 14 -9.81 15.05 34.60
C GLN A 14 -10.48 16.09 33.70
N ILE A 15 -10.66 17.32 34.19
CA ILE A 15 -11.20 18.43 33.39
C ILE A 15 -10.23 18.79 32.26
N ILE A 16 -8.93 18.84 32.53
CA ILE A 16 -7.91 19.13 31.50
C ILE A 16 -7.85 17.99 30.47
N ARG A 17 -7.86 16.73 30.91
CA ARG A 17 -7.88 15.56 30.02
C ARG A 17 -9.11 15.57 29.12
N SER A 18 -10.29 15.89 29.66
CA SER A 18 -11.51 16.03 28.85
C SER A 18 -11.34 17.10 27.79
N LYS A 19 -10.83 18.29 28.16
CA LYS A 19 -10.62 19.39 27.21
C LYS A 19 -9.60 19.07 26.12
N LEU A 20 -8.50 18.39 26.47
CA LEU A 20 -7.50 17.99 25.48
C LEU A 20 -8.03 16.89 24.56
N ASN A 21 -8.84 15.96 25.07
CA ASN A 21 -9.55 14.99 24.23
C ASN A 21 -10.53 15.70 23.29
N ASP A 22 -11.27 16.70 23.78
CA ASP A 22 -12.19 17.50 22.94
C ASP A 22 -11.41 18.27 21.85
N ILE A 23 -10.25 18.83 22.18
CA ILE A 23 -9.37 19.51 21.21
C ILE A 23 -8.79 18.50 20.22
N LEU A 24 -8.33 17.33 20.68
CA LEU A 24 -7.78 16.29 19.81
C LEU A 24 -8.86 15.76 18.86
N GLN A 25 -10.06 15.51 19.37
CA GLN A 25 -11.21 15.10 18.58
C GLN A 25 -11.59 16.20 17.59
N SER A 26 -11.70 17.45 18.04
CA SER A 26 -11.99 18.60 17.19
C SER A 26 -10.94 18.74 16.09
N ALA A 27 -9.64 18.73 16.42
CA ALA A 27 -8.54 18.81 15.46
C ALA A 27 -8.50 17.61 14.50
N SER A 28 -8.88 16.42 14.96
CA SER A 28 -8.96 15.22 14.12
C SER A 28 -10.17 15.25 13.17
N THR A 29 -11.23 15.96 13.55
CA THR A 29 -12.40 16.22 12.71
C THR A 29 -12.29 17.51 11.88
N PHE A 30 -11.36 18.39 12.24
CA PHE A 30 -11.12 19.67 11.59
C PHE A 30 -10.27 19.45 10.34
N GLY A 31 -10.95 19.24 9.22
CA GLY A 31 -10.39 19.55 7.91
C GLY A 31 -11.07 20.81 7.39
N PRO A 32 -10.39 21.69 6.64
CA PRO A 32 -11.13 22.49 5.67
C PRO A 32 -12.00 21.52 4.86
N GLY A 33 -13.17 21.96 4.42
CA GLY A 33 -14.11 21.16 3.62
C GLY A 33 -13.56 20.84 2.23
N VAL A 34 -12.31 20.38 2.15
CA VAL A 34 -11.64 19.82 0.99
C VAL A 34 -12.51 18.65 0.62
N THR A 35 -13.19 18.84 -0.50
CA THR A 35 -14.06 17.82 -1.04
C THR A 35 -13.20 16.58 -1.25
N ARG A 36 -13.59 15.46 -0.65
CA ARG A 36 -12.90 14.20 -0.93
C ARG A 36 -13.18 13.85 -2.39
N PRO A 37 -12.17 13.38 -3.15
CA PRO A 37 -12.43 12.88 -4.49
C PRO A 37 -13.41 11.69 -4.39
N PRO A 38 -14.31 11.49 -5.36
CA PRO A 38 -15.30 10.41 -5.36
C PRO A 38 -14.62 9.07 -5.65
N VAL A 39 -13.86 8.58 -4.67
CA VAL A 39 -13.09 7.33 -4.73
C VAL A 39 -13.61 6.40 -3.64
N ILE A 40 -14.07 5.22 -4.06
CA ILE A 40 -14.32 4.10 -3.15
C ILE A 40 -12.98 3.41 -2.92
N ASP A 41 -12.40 3.52 -1.73
CA ASP A 41 -11.21 2.76 -1.36
C ASP A 41 -11.63 1.58 -0.49
N ALA A 42 -11.62 0.38 -1.07
CA ALA A 42 -11.89 -0.90 -0.42
C ALA A 42 -10.60 -1.70 -0.16
N SER A 43 -9.42 -1.10 -0.39
CA SER A 43 -8.15 -1.73 -0.04
C SER A 43 -7.97 -1.77 1.48
N VAL A 44 -7.51 -2.91 2.01
CA VAL A 44 -7.22 -3.04 3.44
C VAL A 44 -5.91 -2.32 3.73
N GLU A 45 -5.93 -1.33 4.63
CA GLU A 45 -4.70 -0.77 5.18
C GLU A 45 -4.06 -1.82 6.08
N VAL A 46 -3.14 -2.61 5.51
CA VAL A 46 -2.28 -3.49 6.28
C VAL A 46 -1.53 -2.62 7.28
N LEU A 47 -1.80 -2.86 8.57
CA LEU A 47 -1.25 -2.14 9.72
C LEU A 47 0.29 -2.15 9.64
N GLY A 48 0.88 -1.12 9.02
CA GLY A 48 2.31 -1.06 8.75
C GLY A 48 2.69 -0.05 7.66
N GLU A 49 1.81 0.25 6.71
CA GLU A 49 2.01 1.37 5.79
C GLU A 49 1.56 2.68 6.46
N SER A 50 2.57 3.45 6.86
CA SER A 50 2.57 4.74 7.57
C SER A 50 1.23 5.48 7.78
N SER A 51 0.95 5.77 9.07
CA SER A 51 0.05 6.82 9.57
C SER A 51 0.31 8.23 8.98
N GLU A 52 1.29 8.39 8.11
CA GLU A 52 1.60 9.63 7.38
C GLU A 52 0.59 9.94 6.27
N ASP A 53 -0.06 8.94 5.67
CA ASP A 53 -0.93 9.16 4.51
C ASP A 53 -2.30 9.79 4.89
N ILE A 54 -2.83 9.47 6.08
CA ILE A 54 -4.01 10.15 6.62
C ILE A 54 -3.63 11.55 7.14
N ALA A 55 -2.43 11.69 7.71
CA ALA A 55 -1.92 12.98 8.18
C ALA A 55 -1.70 13.97 7.02
N THR A 56 -1.10 13.53 5.91
CA THR A 56 -0.86 14.40 4.74
C THR A 56 -2.13 14.83 4.01
N GLN A 57 -3.22 14.07 4.09
CA GLN A 57 -4.53 14.50 3.55
C GLN A 57 -5.26 15.52 4.46
N GLN A 58 -5.01 15.51 5.77
CA GLN A 58 -5.58 16.47 6.73
C GLN A 58 -4.69 17.71 6.97
N GLU A 59 -3.43 17.69 6.52
CA GLU A 59 -2.44 18.77 6.65
C GLU A 59 -2.66 19.94 5.65
N VAL A 60 -3.91 20.36 5.44
CA VAL A 60 -4.20 21.54 4.59
C VAL A 60 -3.93 22.85 5.34
N LEU A 61 -3.81 22.80 6.66
CA LEU A 61 -3.53 23.97 7.50
C LEU A 61 -2.16 23.85 8.17
N PRO A 62 -1.21 24.76 7.85
CA PRO A 62 0.08 24.83 8.53
C PRO A 62 -0.11 24.86 10.05
N GLY A 63 0.56 23.96 10.76
CA GLY A 63 0.54 23.90 12.24
C GLY A 63 -0.53 23.00 12.86
N LEU A 64 -1.51 22.49 12.11
CA LEU A 64 -2.53 21.57 12.66
C LEU A 64 -1.92 20.25 13.15
N LYS A 65 -0.93 19.73 12.42
CA LYS A 65 -0.12 18.58 12.84
C LYS A 65 0.61 18.87 14.16
N ALA A 66 1.29 20.01 14.23
CA ALA A 66 2.03 20.42 15.42
C ALA A 66 1.10 20.57 16.64
N LEU A 67 -0.13 21.09 16.44
CA LEU A 67 -1.15 21.14 17.48
C LEU A 67 -1.61 19.74 17.91
N ARG A 68 -1.94 18.86 16.97
CA ARG A 68 -2.35 17.48 17.28
C ARG A 68 -1.27 16.73 18.04
N ASP A 69 -0.03 16.85 17.60
CA ASP A 69 1.11 16.16 18.20
C ASP A 69 1.48 16.79 19.55
N ALA A 70 1.25 18.09 19.77
CA ALA A 70 1.33 18.72 21.08
C ALA A 70 0.24 18.21 22.03
N VAL A 71 -1.04 18.21 21.59
CA VAL A 71 -2.18 17.75 22.40
C VAL A 71 -2.09 16.26 22.73
N LYS A 72 -1.60 15.43 21.80
CA LYS A 72 -1.31 14.01 22.08
C LYS A 72 -0.22 13.85 23.12
N ARG A 73 0.88 14.61 23.01
CA ARG A 73 1.93 14.62 24.03
C ARG A 73 1.36 15.02 25.39
N ASP A 74 0.51 16.04 25.45
CA ASP A 74 -0.11 16.49 26.70
C ASP A 74 -1.09 15.44 27.27
N LEU A 75 -1.86 14.75 26.42
CA LEU A 75 -2.72 13.64 26.84
C LEU A 75 -1.92 12.44 27.33
N ASP A 76 -0.83 12.08 26.64
CA ASP A 76 0.08 11.03 27.06
C ASP A 76 0.70 11.40 28.42
N VAL A 77 1.09 12.66 28.63
CA VAL A 77 1.56 13.16 29.93
C VAL A 77 0.48 13.01 31.01
N LEU A 78 -0.79 13.30 30.69
CA LEU A 78 -1.89 13.18 31.65
C LEU A 78 -2.28 11.73 31.96
N GLU A 79 -2.23 10.83 30.98
CA GLU A 79 -2.47 9.39 31.19
C GLU A 79 -1.32 8.75 31.98
N LYS A 80 -0.09 9.22 31.76
CA LYS A 80 1.11 8.82 32.54
C LYS A 80 1.19 9.48 33.92
N ASN A 81 0.42 10.53 34.19
CA ASN A 81 0.29 11.12 35.53
C ASN A 81 -0.83 10.45 36.35
N THR A 82 -1.62 9.56 35.75
CA THR A 82 -2.43 8.60 36.51
C THR A 82 -1.67 7.33 36.88
N ASP A 83 -0.65 6.93 36.10
CA ASP A 83 0.33 5.89 36.46
C ASP A 83 1.70 6.21 35.83
N LEU A 84 2.69 6.48 36.69
CA LEU A 84 4.05 6.96 36.41
C LEU A 84 4.88 6.09 35.42
N LEU A 85 4.69 6.20 34.10
CA LEU A 85 5.55 5.46 33.15
C LEU A 85 5.64 6.09 31.74
N TRP A 86 6.82 6.55 31.33
CA TRP A 86 7.10 6.92 29.93
C TRP A 86 7.68 5.72 29.18
N LEU A 87 6.93 5.17 28.21
CA LEU A 87 7.39 4.12 27.30
C LEU A 87 7.36 4.63 25.85
N GLY A 88 8.51 4.65 25.19
CA GLY A 88 8.64 4.74 23.73
C GLY A 88 9.23 3.43 23.20
N PRO A 89 8.59 2.74 22.24
CA PRO A 89 9.15 1.53 21.66
C PRO A 89 10.16 1.90 20.56
N ASP A 90 11.45 1.90 20.89
CA ASP A 90 12.51 2.03 19.88
C ASP A 90 12.99 0.64 19.45
N SER A 91 12.72 0.28 18.19
CA SER A 91 13.14 -1.00 17.61
C SER A 91 14.56 -0.91 17.06
N ILE A 92 15.57 -0.83 17.94
CA ILE A 92 16.98 -0.86 17.54
C ILE A 92 17.48 -2.31 17.52
N LYS A 93 17.98 -2.76 16.36
CA LYS A 93 18.53 -4.11 16.14
C LYS A 93 20.04 -4.15 16.41
N ASN A 94 20.57 -5.31 16.80
CA ASN A 94 22.03 -5.55 16.91
C ASN A 94 22.77 -5.14 15.63
N SER A 95 22.26 -5.50 14.46
CA SER A 95 22.90 -5.17 13.16
C SER A 95 23.12 -3.68 12.93
N ARG A 96 22.24 -2.83 13.48
CA ARG A 96 22.37 -1.37 13.37
C ARG A 96 23.48 -0.84 14.28
N ILE A 97 23.51 -1.28 15.53
CA ILE A 97 24.58 -0.90 16.47
C ILE A 97 25.94 -1.43 16.00
N LEU A 98 26.00 -2.65 15.46
CA LEU A 98 27.22 -3.22 14.89
C LEU A 98 27.75 -2.42 13.69
N ALA A 99 26.86 -1.81 12.90
CA ALA A 99 27.29 -0.92 11.82
C ALA A 99 27.93 0.36 12.38
N GLU A 100 27.35 0.94 13.43
CA GLU A 100 27.92 2.10 14.13
C GLU A 100 29.28 1.78 14.77
N PHE A 101 29.43 0.60 15.38
CA PHE A 101 30.72 0.17 15.92
C PHE A 101 31.80 0.01 14.84
N ARG A 102 31.46 -0.56 13.68
CA ARG A 102 32.40 -0.68 12.56
C ARG A 102 32.79 0.69 12.00
N GLU A 103 31.86 1.64 12.01
CA GLU A 103 32.14 3.03 11.64
C GLU A 103 33.14 3.65 12.62
N ILE A 104 32.92 3.51 13.94
CA ILE A 104 33.85 3.98 14.98
C ILE A 104 35.24 3.35 14.84
N ASP A 105 35.31 2.02 14.68
CA ASP A 105 36.55 1.27 14.56
C ASP A 105 37.33 1.64 13.28
N SER A 106 36.63 2.03 12.21
CA SER A 106 37.27 2.46 10.94
C SER A 106 38.05 3.76 11.05
N TYR A 107 37.78 4.58 12.07
CA TYR A 107 38.50 5.82 12.33
C TYR A 107 39.68 5.65 13.30
N GLN A 108 39.88 4.46 13.88
CA GLN A 108 40.99 4.17 14.80
C GLN A 108 42.28 3.67 14.11
N THR A 109 42.33 3.59 12.77
CA THR A 109 43.44 2.93 12.07
C THR A 109 44.58 3.82 11.57
N ASP A 110 44.77 5.04 12.07
CA ASP A 110 45.96 5.85 11.72
C ASP A 110 46.45 6.71 12.89
N SER A 111 47.39 6.20 13.69
CA SER A 111 48.51 6.97 14.30
C SER A 111 49.26 6.18 15.40
N GLU A 112 50.02 5.16 15.00
CA GLU A 112 51.16 4.68 15.79
C GLU A 112 52.38 4.59 14.85
N ASP A 113 53.03 5.73 14.59
CA ASP A 113 54.45 5.86 14.21
C ASP A 113 54.75 7.31 13.76
N GLU A 114 54.69 8.30 14.67
CA GLU A 114 55.46 9.53 14.47
C GLU A 114 56.19 9.93 15.77
N GLU A 115 57.49 9.71 15.73
CA GLU A 115 58.51 10.09 16.73
C GLU A 115 58.53 11.62 16.99
N PRO A 116 58.81 12.06 18.24
CA PRO A 116 58.69 13.45 18.61
C PRO A 116 59.92 14.26 18.17
N TYR A 117 59.86 14.89 17.00
CA TYR A 117 60.81 15.96 16.66
C TYR A 117 60.27 17.32 17.09
N SER A 118 60.97 17.91 18.06
CA SER A 118 60.82 19.30 18.49
C SER A 118 60.91 20.28 17.31
N ASN A 119 59.86 21.08 17.10
CA ASN A 119 60.02 22.52 16.92
C ASN A 119 58.68 23.24 17.10
N GLY A 120 58.67 24.21 18.01
CA GLY A 120 57.48 24.92 18.43
C GLY A 120 56.90 25.83 17.35
N ASN A 121 55.57 25.86 17.28
CA ASN A 121 54.75 27.06 17.42
C ASN A 121 53.26 26.72 17.25
N HIS A 122 52.48 27.12 18.26
CA HIS A 122 51.01 27.21 18.28
C HIS A 122 50.21 25.93 18.02
N GLU A 123 49.96 25.19 19.11
CA GLU A 123 48.75 24.36 19.23
C GLU A 123 47.52 25.28 19.20
N ASP A 124 46.74 25.17 18.13
CA ASP A 124 45.37 25.67 18.05
C ASP A 124 44.44 24.60 18.66
N PRO A 125 43.75 24.86 19.78
CA PRO A 125 42.87 23.88 20.44
C PRO A 125 41.57 23.59 19.66
N SER A 126 41.48 24.02 18.41
CA SER A 126 40.25 24.06 17.60
C SER A 126 40.19 23.01 16.49
N ARG A 127 41.06 21.98 16.48
CA ARG A 127 40.98 20.87 15.52
C ARG A 127 40.23 19.70 16.16
N PRO A 128 38.94 19.43 15.81
CA PRO A 128 38.26 18.25 16.30
C PRO A 128 38.95 17.00 15.74
N SER A 129 39.45 16.15 16.64
CA SER A 129 39.84 14.77 16.30
C SER A 129 38.61 14.02 15.81
N LEU A 130 38.71 13.39 14.63
CA LEU A 130 37.66 12.51 14.08
C LEU A 130 37.63 11.13 14.76
N ALA A 131 38.67 10.77 15.53
CA ALA A 131 38.68 9.54 16.31
C ALA A 131 37.90 9.75 17.61
N GLN A 132 36.74 9.08 17.74
CA GLN A 132 36.02 9.01 19.01
C GLN A 132 36.86 8.20 20.01
N ALA A 133 37.29 8.84 21.09
CA ALA A 133 38.05 8.20 22.17
C ALA A 133 37.16 7.37 23.13
N GLU A 134 35.83 7.59 23.09
CA GLU A 134 34.85 6.97 23.97
C GLU A 134 33.71 6.32 23.14
N LEU A 135 33.16 5.21 23.64
CA LEU A 135 32.06 4.47 23.01
C LEU A 135 30.77 5.32 23.06
N ASP A 136 30.49 6.10 22.00
CA ASP A 136 29.33 7.01 21.93
C ASP A 136 28.42 6.74 20.71
N ASN A 137 27.57 5.72 20.84
CA ASN A 137 26.61 5.33 19.80
C ASN A 137 25.26 6.07 19.88
N SER A 138 24.41 5.86 18.88
CA SER A 138 23.10 6.51 18.77
C SER A 138 22.18 6.24 19.95
N VAL A 139 22.27 5.07 20.59
CA VAL A 139 21.43 4.68 21.73
C VAL A 139 21.82 5.44 23.00
N LEU A 140 23.12 5.63 23.24
CA LEU A 140 23.63 6.44 24.36
C LEU A 140 23.27 7.91 24.20
N ARG A 141 23.40 8.44 22.98
CA ARG A 141 23.00 9.81 22.67
C ARG A 141 21.50 10.02 22.90
N MET A 142 20.69 9.03 22.56
CA MET A 142 19.25 9.05 22.80
C MET A 142 18.93 9.03 24.30
N ALA A 143 19.56 8.14 25.08
CA ALA A 143 19.40 8.10 26.54
C ALA A 143 19.77 9.44 27.20
N ARG A 144 20.91 10.04 26.82
CA ARG A 144 21.33 11.37 27.30
C ARG A 144 20.33 12.47 26.92
N SER A 145 19.78 12.42 25.70
CA SER A 145 18.78 13.38 25.24
C SER A 145 17.48 13.27 26.05
N LEU A 146 17.05 12.05 26.38
CA LEU A 146 15.88 11.82 27.23
C LEU A 146 16.09 12.32 28.66
N ILE A 147 17.28 12.12 29.23
CA ILE A 147 17.63 12.68 30.55
C ILE A 147 17.69 14.21 30.53
N SER A 148 18.29 14.81 29.49
CA SER A 148 18.31 16.27 29.33
C SER A 148 16.89 16.82 29.26
N ALA A 149 16.04 16.17 28.45
CA ALA A 149 14.62 16.54 28.36
C ALA A 149 13.90 16.38 29.69
N ALA A 150 14.16 15.31 30.45
CA ALA A 150 13.60 15.13 31.79
C ALA A 150 14.04 16.26 32.74
N ASN A 151 15.32 16.60 32.77
CA ASN A 151 15.88 17.66 33.62
C ASN A 151 15.36 19.06 33.25
N GLU A 152 15.16 19.33 31.96
CA GLU A 152 14.63 20.60 31.45
C GLU A 152 13.13 20.76 31.71
N ASN A 153 12.43 19.67 31.98
CA ASN A 153 10.97 19.65 32.16
C ASN A 153 10.60 19.02 33.52
N PRO A 154 10.99 19.63 34.65
CA PRO A 154 10.61 19.13 35.96
C PRO A 154 9.09 19.25 36.16
N ILE A 155 8.52 18.24 36.80
CA ILE A 155 7.10 18.19 37.13
C ILE A 155 6.90 18.95 38.45
N HIS A 156 6.04 19.98 38.41
CA HIS A 156 5.67 20.73 39.59
C HIS A 156 4.35 20.22 40.18
N TYR A 157 4.43 19.60 41.36
CA TYR A 157 3.26 19.11 42.09
C TYR A 157 3.33 19.58 43.55
N GLN A 158 2.26 20.22 44.03
CA GLN A 158 2.13 20.71 45.42
C GLN A 158 3.32 21.54 45.95
N GLY A 159 4.01 22.29 45.08
CA GLY A 159 5.18 23.10 45.45
C GLY A 159 6.51 22.33 45.49
N VAL A 160 6.50 21.04 45.17
CA VAL A 160 7.70 20.21 44.98
C VAL A 160 7.98 20.09 43.47
N SER A 161 9.24 20.27 43.10
CA SER A 161 9.73 20.15 41.73
C SER A 161 10.50 18.83 41.62
N GLU A 162 9.95 17.85 40.91
CA GLU A 162 10.59 16.54 40.72
C GLU A 162 10.95 16.32 39.24
N THR A 163 12.15 15.83 38.98
CA THR A 163 12.58 15.43 37.64
C THR A 163 11.95 14.08 37.30
N PRO A 164 11.28 13.92 36.15
CA PRO A 164 10.70 12.65 35.74
C PRO A 164 11.78 11.57 35.54
N SER A 165 11.51 10.36 36.02
CA SER A 165 12.34 9.18 35.78
C SER A 165 12.20 8.70 34.34
N VAL A 166 13.31 8.30 33.71
CA VAL A 166 13.35 7.83 32.32
C VAL A 166 13.48 6.32 32.29
N THR A 167 12.58 5.65 31.56
CA THR A 167 12.65 4.21 31.24
C THR A 167 12.73 4.07 29.72
N MET A 168 13.66 3.25 29.24
CA MET A 168 13.89 3.00 27.81
C MET A 168 13.67 1.53 27.49
N GLN A 169 12.73 1.25 26.59
CA GLN A 169 12.41 -0.11 26.16
C GLN A 169 13.03 -0.38 24.79
N ILE A 170 13.95 -1.34 24.73
CA ILE A 170 14.67 -1.70 23.50
C ILE A 170 14.25 -3.11 23.10
N THR A 171 13.33 -3.21 22.14
CA THR A 171 12.61 -4.46 21.87
C THR A 171 13.41 -5.47 21.04
N ARG A 172 14.44 -5.02 20.32
CA ARG A 172 15.20 -5.84 19.35
C ARG A 172 16.70 -5.85 19.58
N LEU A 173 17.15 -5.29 20.71
CA LEU A 173 18.54 -5.31 21.10
C LEU A 173 18.77 -6.44 22.08
N ASP A 174 19.60 -7.39 21.69
CA ASP A 174 19.91 -8.56 22.49
C ASP A 174 21.40 -8.52 22.88
N PRO A 175 21.74 -8.43 24.17
CA PRO A 175 23.13 -8.52 24.63
C PRO A 175 23.72 -9.93 24.47
N ASN A 176 22.90 -10.95 24.22
CA ASN A 176 23.33 -12.34 24.11
C ASN A 176 22.57 -13.11 22.99
N PRO A 177 22.71 -12.70 21.72
CA PRO A 177 21.99 -13.30 20.60
C PRO A 177 22.41 -14.75 20.33
N GLU A 178 21.47 -15.57 19.88
CA GLU A 178 21.73 -16.96 19.45
C GLU A 178 22.68 -17.02 18.24
N ASN A 179 22.65 -15.99 17.39
CA ASN A 179 23.53 -15.86 16.24
C ASN A 179 24.87 -15.24 16.66
N SER A 180 25.95 -16.03 16.61
CA SER A 180 27.31 -15.58 16.97
C SER A 180 27.83 -14.41 16.14
N LYS A 181 27.27 -14.16 14.93
CA LYS A 181 27.63 -13.00 14.09
C LYS A 181 27.03 -11.68 14.58
N GLU A 182 26.04 -11.74 15.47
CA GLU A 182 25.36 -10.57 16.04
C GLU A 182 25.82 -10.28 17.47
N PHE A 183 26.68 -11.13 18.02
CA PHE A 183 27.26 -10.97 19.35
C PHE A 183 28.45 -10.01 19.29
N ASP A 184 28.37 -8.90 20.02
CA ASP A 184 29.49 -7.99 20.29
C ASP A 184 29.39 -7.50 21.74
N PRO A 185 30.45 -7.63 22.56
CA PRO A 185 30.42 -7.28 23.97
C PRO A 185 30.09 -5.80 24.23
N ARG A 186 30.35 -4.90 23.28
CA ARG A 186 30.04 -3.47 23.38
C ARG A 186 28.54 -3.19 23.39
N ILE A 187 27.70 -4.12 22.94
CA ILE A 187 26.23 -4.02 23.05
C ILE A 187 25.82 -4.10 24.52
N ALA A 188 26.37 -5.07 25.27
CA ALA A 188 26.12 -5.20 26.71
C ALA A 188 26.69 -3.99 27.47
N GLU A 189 27.87 -3.52 27.09
CA GLU A 189 28.48 -2.31 27.64
C GLU A 189 27.60 -1.06 27.43
N THR A 190 27.04 -0.90 26.22
CA THR A 190 26.09 0.17 25.89
C THR A 190 24.87 0.16 26.81
N ILE A 191 24.28 -1.01 27.04
CA ILE A 191 23.12 -1.17 27.93
C ILE A 191 23.50 -0.80 29.38
N ASN A 192 24.68 -1.20 29.84
CA ASN A 192 25.14 -0.87 31.18
C ASN A 192 25.40 0.62 31.35
N MET A 193 26.05 1.27 30.37
CA MET A 193 26.25 2.71 30.39
C MET A 193 24.92 3.49 30.43
N ILE A 194 23.88 3.02 29.73
CA ILE A 194 22.54 3.63 29.81
C ILE A 194 21.96 3.50 31.23
N ARG A 195 22.13 2.35 31.88
CA ARG A 195 21.71 2.14 33.27
C ARG A 195 22.48 3.02 34.25
N ASP A 196 23.78 3.18 34.04
CA ASP A 196 24.64 4.04 34.86
C ASP A 196 24.25 5.52 34.75
N LEU A 197 23.63 5.93 33.64
CA LEU A 197 23.04 7.26 33.49
C LEU A 197 21.73 7.45 34.29
N GLY A 198 21.24 6.42 34.98
CA GLY A 198 20.00 6.46 35.75
C GLY A 198 18.74 6.19 34.92
N VAL A 199 18.89 5.65 33.70
CA VAL A 199 17.77 5.21 32.85
C VAL A 199 17.46 3.74 33.14
N GLU A 200 16.21 3.42 33.43
CA GLU A 200 15.77 2.03 33.53
C GLU A 200 15.69 1.41 32.13
N VAL A 201 16.34 0.27 31.89
CA VAL A 201 16.35 -0.38 30.56
C VAL A 201 15.61 -1.70 30.57
N VAL A 202 14.58 -1.82 29.74
CA VAL A 202 13.78 -3.04 29.53
C VAL A 202 14.08 -3.62 28.15
N LEU A 203 14.36 -4.92 28.08
CA LEU A 203 14.68 -5.64 26.84
C LEU A 203 13.56 -6.63 26.46
N GLY A 204 13.32 -6.82 25.16
CA GLY A 204 12.39 -7.85 24.63
C GLY A 204 11.03 -7.35 24.11
N GLU A 205 10.29 -8.24 23.45
CA GLU A 205 8.94 -8.00 22.90
C GLU A 205 7.85 -8.08 23.99
N ARG A 206 6.75 -7.33 23.78
CA ARG A 206 5.61 -7.31 24.71
C ARG A 206 4.75 -8.55 24.48
N ASP A 207 4.16 -9.10 25.55
CA ASP A 207 3.15 -10.16 25.45
C ASP A 207 1.92 -9.61 24.70
N ASP A 208 1.70 -10.08 23.47
CA ASP A 208 0.69 -9.59 22.51
C ASP A 208 -0.76 -9.79 22.99
N SER A 209 -0.96 -10.54 24.07
CA SER A 209 -2.26 -10.81 24.69
C SER A 209 -3.01 -9.56 25.18
N VAL A 210 -2.35 -8.39 25.25
CA VAL A 210 -2.96 -7.10 25.66
C VAL A 210 -3.50 -6.30 24.46
N ILE A 211 -3.09 -6.59 23.22
CA ILE A 211 -3.43 -5.81 22.01
C ILE A 211 -4.70 -6.34 21.31
N SER A 212 -5.09 -7.60 21.57
CA SER A 212 -6.21 -8.27 20.89
C SER A 212 -7.60 -7.65 21.12
N ASN A 213 -7.75 -6.72 22.07
CA ASN A 213 -9.02 -6.02 22.31
C ASN A 213 -9.26 -4.79 21.39
N SER A 214 -8.32 -4.45 20.50
CA SER A 214 -8.44 -3.31 19.57
C SER A 214 -8.94 -3.68 18.16
N LEU A 215 -9.39 -4.92 17.95
CA LEU A 215 -9.95 -5.41 16.67
C LEU A 215 -11.42 -5.03 16.45
N LEU A 216 -12.02 -4.19 17.29
CA LEU A 216 -13.34 -3.65 17.00
C LEU A 216 -13.22 -2.61 15.87
N PRO A 217 -14.05 -2.70 14.81
CA PRO A 217 -14.08 -1.70 13.76
C PRO A 217 -14.32 -0.33 14.40
N LYS A 218 -13.38 0.61 14.23
CA LYS A 218 -13.66 2.01 14.58
C LYS A 218 -14.91 2.43 13.80
N PRO A 219 -15.97 2.94 14.46
CA PRO A 219 -17.15 3.41 13.76
C PRO A 219 -16.73 4.53 12.80
N ILE A 220 -16.80 4.23 11.51
CA ILE A 220 -16.52 5.14 10.41
C ILE A 220 -17.52 6.32 10.56
N PRO A 221 -17.06 7.59 10.69
CA PRO A 221 -17.95 8.73 10.87
C PRO A 221 -19.05 8.77 9.80
N THR A 222 -20.32 8.89 10.17
CA THR A 222 -21.50 8.82 9.31
C THR A 222 -21.65 9.95 8.27
N GLN A 223 -20.59 10.71 7.96
CA GLN A 223 -20.60 11.84 7.01
C GLN A 223 -19.97 11.52 5.64
N TYR A 224 -19.60 10.26 5.36
CA TYR A 224 -19.20 9.90 4.00
C TYR A 224 -20.42 9.98 3.10
N GLN A 225 -20.37 10.84 2.07
CA GLN A 225 -21.35 10.80 0.99
C GLN A 225 -21.43 9.34 0.51
N ASN A 226 -22.64 8.78 0.41
CA ASN A 226 -22.85 7.45 -0.14
C ASN A 226 -22.35 7.46 -1.59
N LEU A 227 -21.08 7.06 -1.76
CA LEU A 227 -20.45 6.92 -3.05
C LEU A 227 -20.86 5.56 -3.60
N GLU A 228 -21.48 5.59 -4.75
CA GLU A 228 -22.03 4.41 -5.41
C GLU A 228 -21.27 4.16 -6.71
N PRO A 229 -20.93 2.90 -7.03
CA PRO A 229 -20.41 2.60 -8.36
C PRO A 229 -21.48 2.84 -9.43
N SER A 230 -21.07 3.20 -10.64
CA SER A 230 -21.98 3.26 -11.79
C SER A 230 -22.39 1.87 -12.25
N LEU A 231 -23.57 1.76 -12.87
CA LEU A 231 -24.06 0.51 -13.48
C LEU A 231 -23.23 0.03 -14.67
N ARG A 232 -22.41 0.91 -15.27
CA ARG A 232 -21.38 0.54 -16.24
C ARG A 232 -20.03 0.66 -15.56
N LEU A 233 -19.34 -0.46 -15.37
CA LEU A 233 -18.03 -0.51 -14.72
C LEU A 233 -16.94 -0.66 -15.77
N ASN A 234 -15.91 0.18 -15.67
CA ASN A 234 -14.72 0.07 -16.50
C ASN A 234 -13.60 -0.65 -15.72
N LEU A 235 -13.11 -1.76 -16.26
CA LEU A 235 -12.13 -2.63 -15.62
C LEU A 235 -10.73 -2.34 -16.15
N ASP A 236 -9.83 -1.93 -15.26
CA ASP A 236 -8.40 -1.83 -15.54
C ASP A 236 -7.73 -3.21 -15.64
N LEU A 237 -6.54 -3.28 -16.26
CA LEU A 237 -5.77 -4.52 -16.41
C LEU A 237 -5.57 -5.27 -15.09
N SER A 238 -5.28 -4.54 -14.01
CA SER A 238 -5.06 -5.12 -12.69
C SER A 238 -6.27 -5.93 -12.19
N ILE A 239 -7.48 -5.52 -12.56
CA ILE A 239 -8.72 -6.20 -12.18
C ILE A 239 -8.99 -7.39 -13.07
N LEU A 240 -8.72 -7.29 -14.37
CA LEU A 240 -8.83 -8.45 -15.26
C LEU A 240 -7.95 -9.60 -14.79
N VAL A 241 -6.71 -9.31 -14.37
CA VAL A 241 -5.80 -10.29 -13.78
C VAL A 241 -6.33 -10.82 -12.45
N ALA A 242 -6.86 -9.95 -11.58
CA ALA A 242 -7.42 -10.36 -10.30
C ALA A 242 -8.66 -11.27 -10.47
N LEU A 243 -9.55 -10.96 -11.42
CA LEU A 243 -10.78 -11.70 -11.68
C LEU A 243 -10.54 -13.13 -12.18
N VAL A 244 -9.39 -13.42 -12.79
CA VAL A 244 -9.05 -14.76 -13.27
C VAL A 244 -8.08 -15.50 -12.34
N SER A 245 -7.49 -14.79 -11.36
CA SER A 245 -6.47 -15.32 -10.46
C SER A 245 -7.00 -16.48 -9.63
N ASP A 246 -6.18 -17.51 -9.47
CA ASP A 246 -6.51 -18.63 -8.60
C ASP A 246 -6.67 -18.23 -7.12
N LEU A 247 -6.02 -17.16 -6.64
CA LEU A 247 -6.26 -16.66 -5.27
C LEU A 247 -7.72 -16.25 -5.04
N THR A 248 -8.35 -15.70 -6.05
CA THR A 248 -9.74 -15.25 -5.99
C THR A 248 -10.70 -16.44 -6.06
N HIS A 249 -10.37 -17.50 -6.79
CA HIS A 249 -11.26 -18.63 -7.02
C HIS A 249 -11.04 -19.84 -6.12
N SER A 250 -9.81 -20.07 -5.66
CA SER A 250 -9.45 -21.23 -4.84
C SER A 250 -10.14 -21.19 -3.47
N PRO A 251 -10.34 -22.36 -2.83
CA PRO A 251 -10.81 -22.42 -1.45
C PRO A 251 -9.94 -21.57 -0.53
N LEU A 252 -10.56 -20.85 0.41
CA LEU A 252 -9.82 -20.03 1.36
C LEU A 252 -8.87 -20.88 2.21
N PRO A 253 -7.72 -20.33 2.63
CA PRO A 253 -6.89 -20.99 3.62
C PRO A 253 -7.60 -21.15 4.95
N THR A 254 -7.27 -22.20 5.69
CA THR A 254 -7.86 -22.44 7.03
C THR A 254 -7.13 -21.69 8.13
N SER A 255 -5.87 -21.32 7.90
CA SER A 255 -5.03 -20.56 8.83
C SER A 255 -3.92 -19.80 8.08
N ALA A 256 -3.17 -18.94 8.78
CA ALA A 256 -2.02 -18.25 8.20
C ALA A 256 -0.91 -19.22 7.78
N GLU A 257 -0.72 -20.29 8.55
CA GLU A 257 0.24 -21.35 8.24
C GLU A 257 -0.16 -22.12 6.98
N ASP A 258 -1.46 -22.39 6.77
CA ASP A 258 -1.96 -22.98 5.52
C ASP A 258 -1.73 -22.04 4.33
N ALA A 259 -1.96 -20.74 4.50
CA ALA A 259 -1.69 -19.75 3.45
C ALA A 259 -0.20 -19.72 3.06
N ASP A 260 0.70 -19.74 4.04
CA ASP A 260 2.15 -19.78 3.79
C ASP A 260 2.58 -21.12 3.15
N ALA A 261 2.03 -22.24 3.60
CA ALA A 261 2.36 -23.57 3.09
C ALA A 261 2.00 -23.73 1.61
N ARG A 262 0.92 -23.10 1.13
CA ARG A 262 0.49 -23.15 -0.29
C ARG A 262 1.50 -22.56 -1.25
N PHE A 263 2.27 -21.56 -0.82
CA PHE A 263 3.20 -20.81 -1.69
C PHE A 263 4.67 -20.99 -1.32
N THR A 264 4.97 -21.64 -0.19
CA THR A 264 6.35 -21.94 0.20
C THR A 264 6.88 -23.12 -0.63
N PRO A 265 7.96 -22.93 -1.43
CA PRO A 265 8.53 -24.03 -2.20
C PRO A 265 9.09 -25.12 -1.28
N SER A 266 8.95 -26.39 -1.65
CA SER A 266 9.59 -27.49 -0.91
C SER A 266 11.11 -27.34 -0.81
N GLU A 267 11.69 -27.93 0.25
CA GLU A 267 13.14 -28.02 0.43
C GLU A 267 13.84 -28.61 -0.81
N VAL A 268 13.23 -29.63 -1.44
CA VAL A 268 13.75 -30.26 -2.66
C VAL A 268 13.84 -29.28 -3.83
N TYR A 269 12.85 -28.40 -4.00
CA TYR A 269 12.88 -27.37 -5.05
C TYR A 269 13.96 -26.31 -4.75
N LEU A 270 14.10 -25.92 -3.49
CA LEU A 270 15.15 -24.99 -3.07
C LEU A 270 16.54 -25.57 -3.30
N GLU A 271 16.75 -26.85 -2.99
CA GLU A 271 18.00 -27.58 -3.25
C GLU A 271 18.30 -27.70 -4.74
N TRP A 272 17.32 -28.10 -5.56
CA TRP A 272 17.47 -28.17 -7.02
C TRP A 272 17.87 -26.81 -7.60
N LYS A 273 17.22 -25.73 -7.15
CA LYS A 273 17.48 -24.38 -7.65
C LYS A 273 18.85 -23.87 -7.21
N LYS A 274 19.26 -24.19 -5.98
CA LYS A 274 20.61 -23.91 -5.46
C LYS A 274 21.66 -24.63 -6.30
N ALA A 275 21.49 -25.93 -6.55
CA ALA A 275 22.39 -26.73 -7.39
C ALA A 275 22.50 -26.18 -8.83
N ARG A 276 21.41 -25.66 -9.40
CA ARG A 276 21.40 -25.07 -10.73
C ARG A 276 22.15 -23.75 -10.81
N LEU A 277 22.04 -22.92 -9.76
CA LEU A 277 22.80 -21.66 -9.67
C LEU A 277 24.30 -21.93 -9.44
N GLU A 278 24.63 -22.92 -8.62
CA GLU A 278 26.01 -23.38 -8.42
C GLU A 278 26.63 -23.94 -9.71
N ALA A 279 25.85 -24.65 -10.52
CA ALA A 279 26.30 -25.18 -11.82
C ALA A 279 26.44 -24.10 -12.91
N GLY A 280 25.72 -22.98 -12.81
CA GLY A 280 25.77 -21.87 -13.78
C GLY A 280 26.93 -20.88 -13.54
N LEU A 281 27.46 -20.81 -12.31
CA LEU A 281 28.62 -19.99 -11.96
C LEU A 281 29.93 -20.71 -12.31
N GLY A 282 30.26 -20.74 -13.60
CA GLY A 282 31.56 -21.20 -14.07
C GLY A 282 32.73 -20.38 -13.49
N ASN A 283 33.49 -21.00 -12.58
CA ASN A 283 34.91 -20.83 -12.28
C ASN A 283 35.59 -19.42 -12.24
N GLY A 284 34.88 -18.31 -12.04
CA GLY A 284 35.55 -17.01 -11.95
C GLY A 284 34.76 -15.79 -11.46
N GLY A 285 33.48 -15.91 -11.11
CA GLY A 285 32.70 -14.81 -10.54
C GLY A 285 32.62 -14.93 -9.02
N GLN A 286 32.85 -13.82 -8.30
CA GLN A 286 32.65 -13.76 -6.85
C GLN A 286 31.29 -14.37 -6.47
N SER A 287 31.30 -15.18 -5.42
CA SER A 287 30.11 -15.81 -4.84
C SER A 287 29.17 -14.73 -4.30
N GLU A 288 28.31 -14.16 -5.17
CA GLU A 288 27.11 -13.46 -4.71
C GLU A 288 26.30 -14.49 -3.92
N VAL A 289 26.20 -14.27 -2.61
CA VAL A 289 25.30 -15.03 -1.73
C VAL A 289 23.91 -14.90 -2.35
N VAL A 290 23.42 -15.99 -2.96
CA VAL A 290 22.07 -16.03 -3.52
C VAL A 290 21.12 -15.68 -2.40
N ASP A 291 20.49 -14.52 -2.52
CA ASP A 291 19.54 -14.01 -1.54
C ASP A 291 18.30 -14.91 -1.54
N LEU A 292 18.32 -15.95 -0.69
CA LEU A 292 17.20 -16.87 -0.48
C LEU A 292 15.93 -16.08 -0.06
N GLU A 293 16.11 -14.91 0.55
CA GLU A 293 15.03 -13.99 0.90
C GLU A 293 14.31 -13.45 -0.34
N SER A 294 15.03 -13.25 -1.46
CA SER A 294 14.43 -12.80 -2.73
C SER A 294 13.45 -13.81 -3.33
N LEU A 295 13.69 -15.12 -3.11
CA LEU A 295 12.77 -16.19 -3.54
C LEU A 295 11.57 -16.36 -2.59
N ALA A 296 11.76 -16.07 -1.30
CA ALA A 296 10.69 -16.11 -0.30
C ALA A 296 9.77 -14.87 -0.35
N ARG A 297 10.20 -13.77 -0.99
CA ARG A 297 9.38 -12.54 -1.10
C ARG A 297 8.10 -12.73 -1.92
N PRO A 298 8.14 -13.30 -3.15
CA PRO A 298 6.93 -13.58 -3.92
C PRO A 298 5.97 -14.55 -3.22
N SER A 299 6.49 -15.58 -2.55
CA SER A 299 5.64 -16.55 -1.83
C SER A 299 4.92 -15.90 -0.64
N ARG A 300 5.64 -15.10 0.17
CA ARG A 300 5.05 -14.32 1.27
C ARG A 300 4.00 -13.32 0.77
N ALA A 301 4.25 -12.67 -0.37
CA ALA A 301 3.29 -11.73 -0.94
C ALA A 301 1.98 -12.43 -1.36
N LEU A 302 2.07 -13.62 -1.96
CA LEU A 302 0.89 -14.42 -2.32
C LEU A 302 0.15 -14.96 -1.09
N ALA A 303 0.87 -15.41 -0.07
CA ALA A 303 0.26 -15.84 1.20
C ALA A 303 -0.50 -14.70 1.88
N ASN A 304 0.08 -13.50 1.92
CA ASN A 304 -0.60 -12.31 2.41
C ASN A 304 -1.84 -11.94 1.58
N GLN A 305 -1.80 -12.08 0.25
CA GLN A 305 -2.98 -11.89 -0.59
C GLN A 305 -4.08 -12.93 -0.31
N ALA A 306 -3.71 -14.19 -0.04
CA ALA A 306 -4.65 -15.23 0.34
C ALA A 306 -5.30 -14.95 1.71
N LEU A 307 -4.51 -14.45 2.67
CA LEU A 307 -5.02 -14.00 3.97
C LEU A 307 -5.99 -12.82 3.82
N GLN A 308 -5.70 -11.87 2.91
CA GLN A 308 -6.64 -10.77 2.62
C GLN A 308 -7.97 -11.29 2.03
N GLU A 309 -7.92 -12.31 1.16
CA GLU A 309 -9.14 -12.95 0.63
C GLU A 309 -9.99 -13.61 1.73
N MET A 310 -9.38 -14.06 2.84
CA MET A 310 -10.14 -14.56 4.01
C MET A 310 -10.91 -13.46 4.72
N VAL A 311 -10.39 -12.22 4.73
CA VAL A 311 -11.05 -11.08 5.37
C VAL A 311 -12.22 -10.61 4.51
N LYS A 312 -11.95 -10.28 3.24
CA LYS A 312 -12.98 -9.92 2.28
C LYS A 312 -12.50 -10.22 0.85
N GLY A 313 -13.15 -11.19 0.22
CA GLY A 313 -12.80 -11.58 -1.14
C GLY A 313 -13.24 -10.54 -2.18
N LEU A 314 -12.50 -10.45 -3.30
CA LEU A 314 -12.78 -9.50 -4.39
C LEU A 314 -14.23 -9.59 -4.90
N PHE A 315 -14.70 -10.79 -5.23
CA PHE A 315 -16.08 -10.97 -5.72
C PHE A 315 -17.12 -10.60 -4.65
N GLN A 316 -16.85 -10.85 -3.37
CA GLN A 316 -17.73 -10.45 -2.28
C GLN A 316 -17.82 -8.92 -2.17
N GLU A 317 -16.70 -8.20 -2.26
CA GLU A 317 -16.69 -6.74 -2.30
C GLU A 317 -17.50 -6.21 -3.50
N ILE A 318 -17.33 -6.81 -4.68
CA ILE A 318 -18.12 -6.42 -5.86
C ILE A 318 -19.62 -6.66 -5.62
N TYR A 319 -19.97 -7.84 -5.14
CA TYR A 319 -21.35 -8.23 -4.86
C TYR A 319 -22.02 -7.31 -3.83
N ASP A 320 -21.37 -7.04 -2.71
CA ASP A 320 -21.92 -6.21 -1.63
C ASP A 320 -22.23 -4.79 -2.13
N ARG A 321 -21.30 -4.20 -2.91
CA ARG A 321 -21.46 -2.86 -3.45
C ARG A 321 -22.55 -2.79 -4.50
N LEU A 322 -22.62 -3.76 -5.41
CA LEU A 322 -23.68 -3.78 -6.43
C LEU A 322 -25.05 -4.08 -5.82
N SER A 323 -25.11 -4.91 -4.78
CA SER A 323 -26.34 -5.18 -4.03
C SER A 323 -26.87 -3.92 -3.35
N SER A 324 -25.98 -3.04 -2.87
CA SER A 324 -26.38 -1.77 -2.25
C SER A 324 -27.05 -0.78 -3.20
N LEU A 325 -26.91 -0.98 -4.52
CA LEU A 325 -27.59 -0.18 -5.54
C LEU A 325 -29.03 -0.63 -5.81
N GLN A 326 -29.46 -1.78 -5.26
CA GLN A 326 -30.81 -2.28 -5.48
C GLN A 326 -31.83 -1.30 -4.90
N SER A 327 -32.77 -0.89 -5.74
CA SER A 327 -33.97 -0.18 -5.28
C SER A 327 -34.82 -1.10 -4.41
N SER A 328 -35.58 -0.51 -3.48
CA SER A 328 -36.49 -1.23 -2.57
C SER A 328 -37.52 -2.11 -3.27
N ASP A 329 -37.78 -1.84 -4.55
CA ASP A 329 -38.84 -2.47 -5.35
C ASP A 329 -38.34 -3.68 -6.15
N SER A 330 -37.04 -3.99 -6.09
CA SER A 330 -36.42 -5.12 -6.79
C SER A 330 -36.56 -6.43 -5.99
N ASP A 331 -36.65 -7.58 -6.68
CA ASP A 331 -36.69 -8.88 -6.02
C ASP A 331 -35.44 -9.11 -5.15
N PRO A 332 -35.61 -9.49 -3.87
CA PRO A 332 -34.50 -9.67 -2.95
C PRO A 332 -33.58 -10.78 -3.45
N GLY A 333 -32.32 -10.42 -3.71
CA GLY A 333 -31.29 -11.34 -4.20
C GLY A 333 -30.94 -11.22 -5.69
N THR A 334 -31.61 -10.35 -6.46
CA THR A 334 -31.28 -10.12 -7.88
C THR A 334 -30.46 -8.85 -8.08
N LEU A 335 -29.17 -8.98 -8.40
CA LEU A 335 -28.29 -7.83 -8.65
C LEU A 335 -28.85 -6.91 -9.75
N PRO A 336 -28.58 -5.59 -9.69
CA PRO A 336 -28.97 -4.66 -10.74
C PRO A 336 -28.31 -5.04 -12.08
N PRO A 337 -28.88 -4.63 -13.22
CA PRO A 337 -28.31 -4.91 -14.54
C PRO A 337 -27.03 -4.10 -14.75
N VAL A 338 -25.91 -4.66 -14.32
CA VAL A 338 -24.58 -4.05 -14.41
C VAL A 338 -23.86 -4.55 -15.65
N GLU A 339 -23.18 -3.65 -16.36
CA GLU A 339 -22.36 -3.97 -17.51
C GLU A 339 -20.87 -3.76 -17.19
N PHE A 340 -20.05 -4.73 -17.55
CA PHE A 340 -18.60 -4.66 -17.39
C PHE A 340 -17.94 -4.34 -18.74
N TRP A 341 -17.03 -3.39 -18.73
CA TRP A 341 -16.32 -2.90 -19.91
C TRP A 341 -14.81 -2.89 -19.66
N THR A 342 -14.01 -3.04 -20.71
CA THR A 342 -12.56 -2.84 -20.63
C THR A 342 -11.98 -2.33 -21.95
N THR A 343 -10.72 -1.90 -21.93
CA THR A 343 -10.01 -1.44 -23.13
C THR A 343 -9.43 -2.63 -23.91
N PRO A 344 -9.31 -2.52 -25.26
CA PRO A 344 -8.65 -3.55 -26.06
C PRO A 344 -7.21 -3.85 -25.60
N GLU A 345 -6.46 -2.83 -25.20
CA GLU A 345 -5.10 -3.00 -24.68
C GLU A 345 -5.07 -3.79 -23.37
N ALA A 346 -5.99 -3.51 -22.44
CA ALA A 346 -6.07 -4.25 -21.18
C ALA A 346 -6.44 -5.72 -21.41
N GLN A 347 -7.36 -6.01 -22.34
CA GLN A 347 -7.67 -7.39 -22.76
C GLN A 347 -6.43 -8.09 -23.33
N GLU A 348 -5.76 -7.50 -24.32
CA GLU A 348 -4.59 -8.09 -24.98
C GLU A 348 -3.47 -8.38 -23.97
N ARG A 349 -3.16 -7.39 -23.11
CA ARG A 349 -2.16 -7.56 -22.06
C ARG A 349 -2.56 -8.63 -21.05
N CYS A 350 -3.82 -8.69 -20.64
CA CYS A 350 -4.32 -9.73 -19.73
C CYS A 350 -4.08 -11.12 -20.32
N LEU A 351 -4.49 -11.34 -21.57
CA LEU A 351 -4.29 -12.62 -22.27
C LEU A 351 -2.81 -12.98 -22.41
N ARG A 352 -1.94 -12.02 -22.73
CA ARG A 352 -0.48 -12.24 -22.82
C ARG A 352 0.16 -12.57 -21.48
N ILE A 353 -0.27 -11.91 -20.40
CA ILE A 353 0.24 -12.20 -19.05
C ILE A 353 -0.19 -13.61 -18.65
N VAL A 354 -1.48 -13.92 -18.76
CA VAL A 354 -2.04 -15.21 -18.37
C VAL A 354 -1.50 -16.34 -19.23
N SER A 355 -1.31 -16.14 -20.55
CA SER A 355 -0.74 -17.17 -21.43
C SER A 355 0.68 -17.56 -21.01
N LYS A 356 1.47 -16.59 -20.53
CA LYS A 356 2.88 -16.78 -20.17
C LYS A 356 3.08 -17.30 -18.76
N ILE A 357 2.40 -16.72 -17.76
CA ILE A 357 2.65 -17.06 -16.34
C ILE A 357 1.44 -17.69 -15.63
N GLY A 358 0.26 -17.70 -16.24
CA GLY A 358 -0.93 -18.28 -15.64
C GLY A 358 -0.93 -19.81 -15.67
N GLY A 359 -1.59 -20.42 -14.70
CA GLY A 359 -1.85 -21.87 -14.72
C GLY A 359 -3.00 -22.26 -15.66
N PRO A 360 -3.30 -23.57 -15.78
CA PRO A 360 -4.35 -24.07 -16.67
C PRO A 360 -5.75 -23.49 -16.36
N SER A 361 -6.10 -23.34 -15.09
CA SER A 361 -7.39 -22.78 -14.67
C SER A 361 -7.46 -21.28 -14.95
N GLU A 362 -6.41 -20.53 -14.63
CA GLU A 362 -6.33 -19.08 -14.91
C GLU A 362 -6.43 -18.81 -16.42
N LYS A 363 -5.74 -19.61 -17.26
CA LYS A 363 -5.83 -19.53 -18.74
C LYS A 363 -7.23 -19.77 -19.25
N ARG A 364 -7.89 -20.84 -18.78
CA ARG A 364 -9.28 -21.13 -19.12
C ARG A 364 -10.22 -19.98 -18.74
N ARG A 365 -10.10 -19.46 -17.51
CA ARG A 365 -10.95 -18.35 -17.05
C ARG A 365 -10.73 -17.11 -17.92
N ALA A 366 -9.49 -16.77 -18.25
CA ALA A 366 -9.18 -15.64 -19.11
C ALA A 366 -9.77 -15.79 -20.53
N GLN A 367 -9.71 -16.98 -21.13
CA GLN A 367 -10.35 -17.25 -22.42
C GLN A 367 -11.87 -17.10 -22.35
N ALA A 368 -12.50 -17.70 -21.35
CA ALA A 368 -13.94 -17.64 -21.13
C ALA A 368 -14.43 -16.21 -20.85
N MET A 369 -13.65 -15.42 -20.11
CA MET A 369 -13.96 -14.05 -19.71
C MET A 369 -14.19 -13.10 -20.89
N PHE A 370 -13.55 -13.38 -22.02
CA PHE A 370 -13.58 -12.57 -23.23
C PHE A 370 -14.37 -13.22 -24.39
N TYR A 371 -15.36 -14.05 -24.07
CA TYR A 371 -16.34 -14.51 -25.06
C TYR A 371 -17.09 -13.34 -25.72
N PRO A 372 -17.34 -13.36 -27.05
CA PRO A 372 -16.99 -14.40 -28.03
C PRO A 372 -15.62 -14.22 -28.68
N SER A 373 -14.87 -13.17 -28.34
CA SER A 373 -13.66 -12.76 -29.06
C SER A 373 -12.53 -13.79 -29.01
N THR A 374 -12.39 -14.53 -27.91
CA THR A 374 -11.25 -15.43 -27.66
C THR A 374 -11.59 -16.78 -27.05
N SER A 375 -12.86 -17.05 -26.79
CA SER A 375 -13.31 -18.29 -26.13
C SER A 375 -13.67 -19.35 -27.16
N GLU A 376 -13.35 -20.61 -26.87
CA GLU A 376 -13.85 -21.77 -27.63
C GLU A 376 -15.30 -22.14 -27.27
N ALA A 377 -15.90 -21.45 -26.29
CA ALA A 377 -17.28 -21.67 -25.88
C ALA A 377 -18.26 -21.46 -27.06
N GLU A 378 -19.29 -22.31 -27.15
CA GLU A 378 -20.30 -22.22 -28.20
C GLU A 378 -21.39 -21.19 -27.84
N SER A 379 -21.67 -21.02 -26.54
CA SER A 379 -22.66 -20.07 -26.00
C SER A 379 -22.11 -19.21 -24.85
N LEU A 380 -22.87 -18.19 -24.46
CA LEU A 380 -22.54 -17.36 -23.30
C LEU A 380 -22.63 -18.20 -22.01
N GLU A 381 -23.61 -19.09 -21.92
CA GLU A 381 -23.80 -20.00 -20.79
C GLU A 381 -22.60 -20.95 -20.63
N ASP A 382 -22.06 -21.48 -21.73
CA ASP A 382 -20.85 -22.31 -21.70
C ASP A 382 -19.63 -21.51 -21.23
N ALA A 383 -19.51 -20.24 -21.67
CA ALA A 383 -18.45 -19.36 -21.21
C ALA A 383 -18.58 -19.05 -19.71
N GLU A 384 -19.80 -18.86 -19.19
CA GLU A 384 -20.04 -18.69 -17.76
C GLU A 384 -19.66 -19.95 -16.97
N GLU A 385 -20.05 -21.13 -17.44
CA GLU A 385 -19.66 -22.39 -16.82
C GLU A 385 -18.14 -22.56 -16.80
N LEU A 386 -17.46 -22.33 -17.94
CA LEU A 386 -16.01 -22.39 -18.05
C LEU A 386 -15.32 -21.35 -17.17
N PHE A 387 -15.88 -20.16 -17.02
CA PHE A 387 -15.32 -19.12 -16.16
C PHE A 387 -15.45 -19.48 -14.69
N TRP A 388 -16.58 -20.06 -14.25
CA TRP A 388 -16.82 -20.37 -12.84
C TRP A 388 -16.37 -21.78 -12.42
N ARG A 389 -16.04 -22.68 -13.35
CA ARG A 389 -15.58 -24.04 -13.04
C ARG A 389 -14.40 -24.03 -12.06
N ASP A 390 -14.49 -24.85 -11.01
CA ASP A 390 -13.53 -24.96 -9.90
C ASP A 390 -13.39 -23.68 -9.05
N SER A 391 -14.39 -22.78 -9.09
CA SER A 391 -14.45 -21.60 -8.22
C SER A 391 -15.12 -21.95 -6.89
N ARG A 392 -14.67 -21.32 -5.80
CA ARG A 392 -15.37 -21.32 -4.50
C ARG A 392 -16.69 -20.55 -4.53
N TYR A 393 -16.88 -19.68 -5.53
CA TYR A 393 -18.13 -18.96 -5.75
C TYR A 393 -19.04 -19.73 -6.70
N PRO A 394 -20.37 -19.69 -6.48
CA PRO A 394 -21.33 -20.33 -7.38
C PRO A 394 -21.31 -19.67 -8.77
N CYS A 395 -21.79 -20.40 -9.77
CA CYS A 395 -21.98 -19.85 -11.10
C CYS A 395 -22.92 -18.63 -11.02
N LYS A 396 -22.61 -17.56 -11.76
CA LYS A 396 -23.36 -16.29 -11.77
C LYS A 396 -23.39 -15.57 -10.42
N PHE A 397 -22.39 -15.79 -9.55
CA PHE A 397 -22.28 -15.06 -8.29
C PHE A 397 -22.31 -13.53 -8.50
N ILE A 398 -21.67 -13.05 -9.56
CA ILE A 398 -21.92 -11.72 -10.14
C ILE A 398 -22.19 -11.85 -11.65
N PRO A 399 -22.99 -10.96 -12.26
CA PRO A 399 -23.28 -10.97 -13.70
C PRO A 399 -22.11 -10.39 -14.51
N LEU A 400 -20.92 -11.01 -14.39
CA LEU A 400 -19.67 -10.51 -14.96
C LEU A 400 -19.63 -10.57 -16.49
N LEU A 401 -20.25 -11.60 -17.09
CA LEU A 401 -20.12 -11.91 -18.50
C LEU A 401 -21.35 -11.44 -19.31
N PRO A 402 -21.13 -10.96 -20.56
CA PRO A 402 -19.84 -10.76 -21.22
C PRO A 402 -19.15 -9.45 -20.79
N ILE A 403 -17.82 -9.44 -20.72
CA ILE A 403 -17.04 -8.19 -20.62
C ILE A 403 -16.95 -7.55 -22.00
N ARG A 404 -17.49 -6.33 -22.13
CA ARG A 404 -17.57 -5.59 -23.38
C ARG A 404 -16.27 -4.82 -23.66
N LEU A 405 -15.92 -4.68 -24.93
CA LEU A 405 -14.74 -3.93 -25.35
C LEU A 405 -15.10 -2.49 -25.75
N LEU A 406 -14.30 -1.56 -25.25
CA LEU A 406 -14.30 -0.18 -25.71
C LEU A 406 -13.75 -0.10 -27.16
N PRO A 407 -14.19 0.88 -27.96
CA PRO A 407 -13.92 0.90 -29.40
C PRO A 407 -12.44 1.14 -29.77
N SER A 408 -11.65 1.70 -28.87
CA SER A 408 -10.23 2.03 -29.08
C SER A 408 -9.48 2.09 -27.76
N SER A 409 -8.14 2.06 -27.80
CA SER A 409 -7.30 2.20 -26.61
C SER A 409 -7.48 3.56 -25.91
N GLU A 410 -7.77 4.61 -26.66
CA GLU A 410 -8.03 5.96 -26.14
C GLU A 410 -9.34 6.53 -26.70
N PRO A 411 -10.10 7.30 -25.90
CA PRO A 411 -11.29 7.98 -26.39
C PRO A 411 -10.92 9.15 -27.31
N PRO A 412 -11.76 9.50 -28.30
CA PRO A 412 -11.56 10.66 -29.16
C PRO A 412 -11.27 11.94 -28.37
N THR A 413 -10.28 12.73 -28.80
CA THR A 413 -9.84 13.97 -28.12
C THR A 413 -10.98 14.96 -27.86
N ASN A 414 -11.96 14.99 -28.78
CA ASN A 414 -13.11 15.90 -28.72
C ASN A 414 -14.27 15.36 -27.88
N GLN A 415 -14.22 14.12 -27.40
CA GLN A 415 -15.27 13.56 -26.56
C GLN A 415 -15.22 14.26 -25.20
N GLN A 416 -16.28 14.98 -24.86
CA GLN A 416 -16.45 15.58 -23.53
C GLN A 416 -17.09 14.57 -22.58
N VAL A 417 -16.88 14.80 -21.28
CA VAL A 417 -17.54 14.02 -20.23
C VAL A 417 -19.04 14.11 -20.43
N SER A 418 -19.65 12.98 -20.79
CA SER A 418 -21.09 12.89 -20.99
C SER A 418 -21.70 12.31 -19.71
N ALA A 419 -22.80 12.91 -19.24
CA ALA A 419 -23.61 12.26 -18.23
C ALA A 419 -24.01 10.87 -18.74
N PRO A 420 -24.04 9.83 -17.89
CA PRO A 420 -24.47 8.50 -18.32
C PRO A 420 -25.87 8.63 -18.91
N SER A 421 -25.98 8.45 -20.22
CA SER A 421 -27.26 8.48 -20.92
C SER A 421 -28.11 7.37 -20.33
N SER A 422 -29.19 7.72 -19.63
CA SER A 422 -30.21 6.79 -19.15
C SER A 422 -30.96 6.22 -20.34
N SER A 423 -30.33 5.30 -21.07
CA SER A 423 -30.90 4.63 -22.23
C SER A 423 -31.79 3.46 -21.86
N PHE A 424 -31.89 3.12 -20.57
CA PHE A 424 -32.96 2.27 -20.05
C PHE A 424 -34.10 3.18 -19.61
N GLY A 425 -35.28 2.98 -20.21
CA GLY A 425 -36.47 3.83 -20.09
C GLY A 425 -37.12 3.78 -18.70
N ASP A 426 -36.37 4.18 -17.68
CA ASP A 426 -36.86 4.24 -16.32
C ASP A 426 -37.37 5.65 -15.99
N HIS A 427 -38.63 5.71 -15.56
CA HIS A 427 -39.34 6.93 -15.21
C HIS A 427 -38.98 7.44 -13.80
N SER A 428 -37.97 6.84 -13.15
CA SER A 428 -37.45 7.27 -11.86
C SER A 428 -36.45 8.43 -12.05
N SER A 429 -36.79 9.60 -11.54
CA SER A 429 -36.08 10.87 -11.72
C SER A 429 -34.74 11.00 -10.97
N HIS A 430 -34.02 9.90 -10.76
CA HIS A 430 -32.70 9.91 -10.13
C HIS A 430 -31.62 10.18 -11.17
N THR A 431 -31.54 11.43 -11.64
CA THR A 431 -30.37 11.88 -12.40
C THR A 431 -29.16 11.90 -11.47
N HIS A 432 -28.39 10.81 -11.44
CA HIS A 432 -27.13 10.79 -10.71
C HIS A 432 -26.23 11.91 -11.25
N ARG A 433 -25.89 12.87 -10.38
CA ARG A 433 -25.01 13.97 -10.76
C ARG A 433 -23.59 13.46 -10.87
N LEU A 434 -22.98 13.64 -12.04
CA LEU A 434 -21.54 13.43 -12.18
C LEU A 434 -20.80 14.51 -11.39
N SER A 435 -19.81 14.06 -10.64
CA SER A 435 -18.87 14.93 -9.92
C SER A 435 -18.06 15.78 -10.91
N PRO A 436 -17.74 17.06 -10.60
CA PRO A 436 -16.77 17.85 -11.38
C PRO A 436 -15.37 17.20 -11.38
N PHE A 437 -15.14 16.21 -10.52
CA PHE A 437 -13.96 15.37 -10.54
C PHE A 437 -13.79 14.58 -11.84
N PHE A 438 -14.86 14.13 -12.51
CA PHE A 438 -14.77 13.37 -13.76
C PHE A 438 -14.06 14.16 -14.88
N PRO A 439 -14.47 15.41 -15.20
CA PRO A 439 -13.73 16.27 -16.12
C PRO A 439 -12.28 16.52 -15.71
N ALA A 440 -12.02 16.73 -14.42
CA ALA A 440 -10.67 16.95 -13.91
C ALA A 440 -9.79 15.70 -14.13
N LEU A 441 -10.30 14.53 -13.78
CA LEU A 441 -9.63 13.24 -14.00
C LEU A 441 -9.35 13.00 -15.49
N ALA A 442 -10.34 13.21 -16.37
CA ALA A 442 -10.18 13.05 -17.81
C ALA A 442 -9.09 13.98 -18.37
N HIS A 443 -9.11 15.25 -17.95
CA HIS A 443 -8.12 16.22 -18.38
C HIS A 443 -6.70 15.88 -17.90
N THR A 444 -6.56 15.45 -16.64
CA THR A 444 -5.27 15.03 -16.08
C THR A 444 -4.76 13.78 -16.81
N CYS A 445 -5.60 12.78 -17.07
CA CYS A 445 -5.18 11.58 -17.80
C CYS A 445 -4.71 11.91 -19.23
N ARG A 446 -5.44 12.77 -19.97
CA ARG A 446 -4.98 13.26 -21.29
C ARG A 446 -3.64 13.99 -21.20
N SER A 447 -3.47 14.83 -20.18
CA SER A 447 -2.22 15.58 -19.97
C SER A 447 -1.03 14.66 -19.66
N ILE A 448 -1.27 13.55 -18.96
CA ILE A 448 -0.24 12.55 -18.66
C ILE A 448 0.10 11.74 -19.92
N LEU A 449 -0.91 11.30 -20.69
CA LEU A 449 -0.70 10.53 -21.92
C LEU A 449 -0.06 11.35 -23.04
N ALA A 450 -0.34 12.66 -23.10
CA ALA A 450 0.29 13.57 -24.06
C ALA A 450 1.79 13.81 -23.78
N GLN A 451 2.25 13.54 -22.56
CA GLN A 451 3.69 13.55 -22.26
C GLN A 451 4.27 12.23 -22.78
N GLU A 452 5.10 12.32 -23.83
CA GLU A 452 5.74 11.19 -24.52
C GLU A 452 5.93 9.95 -23.62
N VAL A 453 5.36 8.83 -24.02
CA VAL A 453 5.53 7.57 -23.29
C VAL A 453 6.93 7.05 -23.57
N ILE A 454 7.76 6.93 -22.53
CA ILE A 454 9.12 6.41 -22.68
C ILE A 454 9.05 4.88 -22.61
N PRO A 455 9.52 4.14 -23.63
CA PRO A 455 9.75 2.70 -23.50
C PRO A 455 10.71 2.46 -22.32
N ASP A 456 10.44 1.46 -21.47
CA ASP A 456 11.28 1.20 -20.28
C ASP A 456 12.78 1.23 -20.65
N PRO A 457 13.64 2.02 -19.96
CA PRO A 457 15.05 2.17 -20.31
C PRO A 457 15.84 0.84 -20.35
N ARG A 458 15.30 -0.26 -19.79
CA ARG A 458 15.88 -1.60 -19.91
C ARG A 458 15.60 -2.30 -21.25
N THR A 459 14.53 -1.96 -21.97
CA THR A 459 14.24 -2.58 -23.28
C THR A 459 15.18 -2.09 -24.39
N LEU A 460 15.87 -0.96 -24.19
CA LEU A 460 16.87 -0.43 -25.14
C LEU A 460 18.22 -1.14 -25.08
N ARG A 461 18.43 -2.10 -24.17
CA ARG A 461 19.71 -2.84 -24.05
C ARG A 461 19.79 -4.11 -24.91
N VAL A 462 18.71 -4.50 -25.59
CA VAL A 462 18.69 -5.69 -26.43
C VAL A 462 18.41 -5.29 -27.89
N SER A 463 19.42 -4.71 -28.53
CA SER A 463 19.50 -4.66 -30.00
C SER A 463 20.79 -5.35 -30.40
N PRO A 464 20.75 -6.47 -31.15
CA PRO A 464 21.96 -7.13 -31.61
C PRO A 464 22.65 -6.27 -32.68
N SER A 465 23.89 -5.88 -32.42
CA SER A 465 24.73 -5.26 -33.42
C SER A 465 25.03 -6.28 -34.53
N LEU A 466 24.43 -6.08 -35.71
CA LEU A 466 24.83 -6.76 -36.93
C LEU A 466 26.21 -6.25 -37.36
N SER A 467 27.22 -7.09 -37.24
CA SER A 467 28.47 -6.97 -38.00
C SER A 467 28.83 -8.32 -38.64
N PRO A 468 29.11 -8.38 -39.94
CA PRO A 468 29.49 -9.62 -40.60
C PRO A 468 31.02 -9.76 -40.53
N SER A 469 31.52 -10.87 -39.99
CA SER A 469 32.88 -11.30 -40.30
C SER A 469 32.97 -12.81 -40.41
N VAL A 470 33.51 -13.22 -41.55
CA VAL A 470 33.68 -14.57 -42.05
C VAL A 470 35.04 -15.07 -41.56
N THR A 471 35.11 -16.22 -40.89
CA THR A 471 36.11 -17.28 -41.19
C THR A 471 35.88 -18.56 -40.39
N ALA A 472 36.10 -19.68 -41.08
CA ALA A 472 35.75 -21.05 -40.72
C ALA A 472 36.75 -21.72 -39.76
N GLY A 473 36.29 -22.69 -38.96
CA GLY A 473 37.18 -23.58 -38.18
C GLY A 473 36.49 -24.50 -37.15
N ALA A 474 35.79 -25.52 -37.63
CA ALA A 474 35.44 -26.81 -37.00
C ALA A 474 35.59 -27.04 -35.46
N LYS A 475 34.47 -27.41 -34.80
CA LYS A 475 34.29 -28.73 -34.15
C LYS A 475 32.82 -28.93 -33.70
N LEU A 476 32.23 -30.00 -34.20
CA LEU A 476 30.87 -30.49 -33.91
C LEU A 476 30.80 -31.04 -32.48
N ILE A 477 29.91 -30.49 -31.66
CA ILE A 477 29.35 -31.12 -30.45
C ILE A 477 27.82 -30.97 -30.58
N PRO A 478 27.03 -32.05 -30.52
CA PRO A 478 25.58 -31.97 -30.65
C PRO A 478 24.98 -31.51 -29.32
N ASN A 479 24.73 -30.21 -29.18
CA ASN A 479 23.83 -29.69 -28.14
C ASN A 479 22.39 -29.76 -28.66
N HIS A 480 21.63 -30.67 -28.07
CA HIS A 480 20.18 -30.68 -28.17
C HIS A 480 19.58 -29.43 -27.50
N THR A 481 18.61 -28.84 -28.22
CA THR A 481 17.54 -27.95 -27.76
C THR A 481 17.98 -26.68 -27.03
N ALA A 482 18.42 -25.70 -27.80
CA ALA A 482 18.11 -24.31 -27.47
C ALA A 482 16.58 -24.16 -27.53
N ASP A 483 15.98 -23.72 -26.43
CA ASP A 483 14.58 -23.32 -26.34
C ASP A 483 14.30 -22.23 -27.39
N GLU A 484 13.53 -22.56 -28.44
CA GLU A 484 12.95 -21.60 -29.39
C GLU A 484 11.79 -20.78 -28.76
N ASN A 485 11.66 -20.77 -27.43
CA ASN A 485 10.59 -20.08 -26.69
C ASN A 485 11.03 -18.76 -26.02
N ASP A 486 12.28 -18.32 -26.21
CA ASP A 486 12.80 -17.08 -25.59
C ASP A 486 12.47 -15.78 -26.37
N GLU A 487 11.69 -15.83 -27.47
CA GLU A 487 11.51 -14.65 -28.35
C GLU A 487 10.42 -13.64 -27.94
N GLU A 488 9.66 -13.82 -26.86
CA GLU A 488 8.76 -12.76 -26.36
C GLU A 488 8.83 -12.58 -24.84
N GLU A 489 9.88 -11.91 -24.36
CA GLU A 489 9.88 -11.30 -23.03
C GLU A 489 8.57 -10.49 -22.87
N ILE A 490 7.86 -10.63 -21.73
CA ILE A 490 6.64 -9.84 -21.50
C ILE A 490 7.10 -8.38 -21.52
N GLN A 491 6.82 -7.67 -22.61
CA GLN A 491 7.20 -6.29 -22.74
C GLN A 491 6.62 -5.54 -21.55
N ARG A 492 7.51 -5.00 -20.71
CA ARG A 492 7.12 -4.24 -19.54
C ARG A 492 6.17 -3.12 -19.96
N ALA A 493 5.19 -2.86 -19.11
CA ALA A 493 4.21 -1.81 -19.37
C ALA A 493 4.92 -0.49 -19.67
N THR A 494 4.51 0.17 -20.76
CA THR A 494 5.05 1.46 -21.12
C THR A 494 4.69 2.46 -20.03
N VAL A 495 5.70 3.16 -19.53
CA VAL A 495 5.58 4.03 -18.38
C VAL A 495 5.54 5.48 -18.84
N THR A 496 4.72 6.30 -18.19
CA THR A 496 4.61 7.71 -18.54
C THR A 496 5.87 8.47 -18.11
N LYS A 497 6.37 9.38 -18.95
CA LYS A 497 7.49 10.26 -18.60
C LYS A 497 7.16 11.19 -17.43
N ALA A 498 5.88 11.57 -17.30
CA ALA A 498 5.35 12.38 -16.22
C ALA A 498 5.62 11.75 -14.85
N ASN A 499 5.40 10.43 -14.75
CA ASN A 499 5.60 9.69 -13.53
C ASN A 499 5.98 8.23 -13.83
N PRO A 500 7.18 7.78 -13.45
CA PRO A 500 7.65 6.42 -13.71
C PRO A 500 6.84 5.33 -12.95
N ARG A 501 5.91 5.72 -12.07
CA ARG A 501 5.00 4.80 -11.38
C ARG A 501 3.66 4.62 -12.10
N LEU A 502 3.40 5.39 -13.16
CA LEU A 502 2.15 5.32 -13.93
C LEU A 502 2.37 4.55 -15.23
N THR A 503 1.61 3.48 -15.41
CA THR A 503 1.54 2.73 -16.66
C THR A 503 0.51 3.37 -17.60
N ALA A 504 0.83 3.43 -18.89
CA ALA A 504 -0.04 4.05 -19.89
C ALA A 504 -1.44 3.40 -19.93
N HIS A 505 -1.52 2.06 -19.89
CA HIS A 505 -2.80 1.33 -19.92
C HIS A 505 -3.72 1.66 -18.73
N THR A 506 -3.16 1.89 -17.53
CA THR A 506 -3.97 2.25 -16.35
C THR A 506 -4.50 3.68 -16.49
N VAL A 507 -3.68 4.61 -17.00
CA VAL A 507 -4.11 5.98 -17.27
C VAL A 507 -5.17 6.02 -18.36
N GLN A 508 -5.04 5.20 -19.42
CA GLN A 508 -6.04 5.07 -20.48
C GLN A 508 -7.36 4.49 -19.97
N SER A 509 -7.30 3.46 -19.12
CA SER A 509 -8.49 2.89 -18.48
C SER A 509 -9.20 3.96 -17.66
N MET A 510 -8.48 4.69 -16.80
CA MET A 510 -9.07 5.79 -16.03
C MET A 510 -9.62 6.92 -16.91
N LEU A 511 -8.96 7.23 -18.04
CA LEU A 511 -9.46 8.22 -18.99
C LEU A 511 -10.81 7.81 -19.59
N TRP A 512 -10.96 6.55 -19.99
CA TRP A 512 -12.22 6.03 -20.53
C TRP A 512 -13.35 6.09 -19.51
N GLY A 513 -13.10 5.64 -18.28
CA GLY A 513 -14.09 5.78 -17.20
C GLY A 513 -14.45 7.25 -16.95
N ALA A 514 -13.45 8.12 -16.91
CA ALA A 514 -13.65 9.55 -16.69
C ALA A 514 -14.50 10.23 -17.78
N VAL A 515 -14.22 9.92 -19.05
CA VAL A 515 -14.94 10.49 -20.21
C VAL A 515 -16.38 9.98 -20.30
N ASN A 516 -16.63 8.73 -19.93
CA ASN A 516 -17.97 8.14 -19.99
C ASN A 516 -18.81 8.38 -18.73
N GLY A 517 -18.23 8.97 -17.68
CA GLY A 517 -18.90 9.08 -16.38
C GLY A 517 -19.06 7.73 -15.66
N TRP A 518 -18.16 6.78 -15.92
CA TRP A 518 -18.18 5.42 -15.38
C TRP A 518 -17.12 5.26 -14.28
N THR A 519 -17.46 4.51 -13.25
CA THR A 519 -16.52 4.06 -12.23
C THR A 519 -15.46 3.17 -12.86
N THR A 520 -14.19 3.52 -12.69
CA THR A 520 -13.08 2.64 -13.03
C THR A 520 -12.67 1.82 -11.82
N LEU A 521 -12.80 0.50 -11.93
CA LEU A 521 -12.32 -0.46 -10.94
C LEU A 521 -10.84 -0.76 -11.21
N THR A 522 -9.98 -0.62 -10.20
CA THR A 522 -8.53 -0.88 -10.31
C THR A 522 -7.98 -1.42 -9.00
N ALA A 523 -6.95 -2.25 -9.07
CA ALA A 523 -6.17 -2.64 -7.89
C ALA A 523 -4.86 -1.84 -7.76
N ASN A 524 -4.61 -0.89 -8.67
CA ASN A 524 -3.39 -0.10 -8.68
C ASN A 524 -3.53 1.18 -7.84
N ARG A 525 -3.55 1.02 -6.50
CA ARG A 525 -3.64 2.12 -5.52
C ARG A 525 -2.56 3.17 -5.73
N THR A 526 -1.34 2.76 -6.07
CA THR A 526 -0.21 3.66 -6.31
C THR A 526 -0.48 4.59 -7.50
N SER A 527 -1.03 4.07 -8.60
CA SER A 527 -1.39 4.89 -9.76
C SER A 527 -2.51 5.88 -9.44
N VAL A 528 -3.52 5.44 -8.68
CA VAL A 528 -4.59 6.34 -8.22
C VAL A 528 -4.01 7.47 -7.36
N LYS A 529 -3.16 7.15 -6.37
CA LYS A 529 -2.50 8.16 -5.53
C LYS A 529 -1.66 9.14 -6.37
N ALA A 530 -0.91 8.65 -7.35
CA ALA A 530 -0.12 9.49 -8.23
C ALA A 530 -0.99 10.46 -9.06
N ILE A 531 -2.08 9.98 -9.66
CA ILE A 531 -3.01 10.82 -10.44
C ILE A 531 -3.72 11.84 -9.55
N LEU A 532 -4.17 11.44 -8.35
CA LEU A 532 -4.78 12.36 -7.39
C LEU A 532 -3.82 13.50 -6.97
N ARG A 533 -2.51 13.22 -6.86
CA ARG A 533 -1.50 14.25 -6.61
C ARG A 533 -1.37 15.21 -7.79
N GLU A 534 -1.40 14.70 -9.03
CA GLU A 534 -1.37 15.54 -10.23
C GLU A 534 -2.62 16.43 -10.35
N ILE A 535 -3.81 15.91 -10.00
CA ILE A 535 -5.05 16.70 -9.97
C ILE A 535 -4.97 17.83 -8.92
N LYS A 536 -4.36 17.57 -7.76
CA LYS A 536 -4.17 18.55 -6.67
C LYS A 536 -3.01 19.51 -6.90
N GLY A 537 -2.11 19.23 -7.85
CA GLY A 537 -0.93 20.05 -8.11
C GLY A 537 -1.28 21.48 -8.53
N PRO A 538 -0.35 22.44 -8.39
CA PRO A 538 -0.60 23.88 -8.62
C PRO A 538 -1.09 24.23 -10.03
N ARG A 539 -0.99 23.30 -10.99
CA ARG A 539 -1.54 23.45 -12.34
C ARG A 539 -3.07 23.30 -12.39
N PHE A 540 -3.67 22.57 -11.45
CA PHE A 540 -5.09 22.16 -11.47
C PHE A 540 -5.83 22.30 -10.12
N GLY A 541 -5.09 22.38 -9.00
CA GLY A 541 -5.56 22.15 -7.64
C GLY A 541 -6.67 23.06 -7.13
N SER A 542 -6.95 24.19 -7.77
CA SER A 542 -8.06 25.07 -7.34
C SER A 542 -9.34 24.88 -8.16
N ARG A 543 -9.30 24.28 -9.35
CA ARG A 543 -10.41 24.43 -10.30
C ARG A 543 -11.63 23.56 -9.97
N TRP A 544 -11.42 22.30 -9.57
CA TRP A 544 -12.54 21.38 -9.30
C TRP A 544 -13.15 21.59 -7.91
N GLU A 545 -12.34 21.99 -6.92
CA GLU A 545 -12.81 22.37 -5.58
C GLU A 545 -13.66 23.65 -5.64
N LEU A 546 -13.22 24.67 -6.39
CA LEU A 546 -13.99 25.91 -6.59
C LEU A 546 -15.32 25.67 -7.32
N GLN A 547 -15.33 24.79 -8.33
CA GLN A 547 -16.54 24.50 -9.11
C GLN A 547 -17.62 23.79 -8.26
N LYS A 548 -17.24 22.99 -7.25
CA LYS A 548 -18.20 22.38 -6.30
C LYS A 548 -18.76 23.42 -5.31
N VAL A 549 -17.97 24.43 -4.92
CA VAL A 549 -18.43 25.56 -4.08
C VAL A 549 -19.42 26.44 -4.86
N GLU A 550 -19.11 26.80 -6.12
CA GLU A 550 -20.03 27.56 -7.00
C GLU A 550 -21.35 26.81 -7.21
N ALA A 551 -21.29 25.50 -7.52
CA ALA A 551 -22.48 24.66 -7.67
C ALA A 551 -23.30 24.50 -6.37
N SER A 552 -22.70 24.78 -5.21
CA SER A 552 -23.38 24.76 -3.91
C SER A 552 -23.99 26.13 -3.57
N LEU A 553 -23.37 27.23 -3.97
CA LEU A 553 -23.88 28.60 -3.79
C LEU A 553 -25.09 28.91 -4.68
N ASP A 554 -25.15 28.34 -5.89
CA ASP A 554 -26.33 28.45 -6.76
C ASP A 554 -27.58 27.79 -6.16
N LYS A 555 -27.41 26.87 -5.20
CA LYS A 555 -28.55 26.25 -4.48
C LYS A 555 -29.09 27.13 -3.35
N SER A 556 -28.31 28.07 -2.81
CA SER A 556 -28.75 28.90 -1.67
C SER A 556 -29.56 30.14 -2.07
N ASN A 557 -29.65 30.48 -3.35
CA ASN A 557 -30.41 31.66 -3.83
C ASN A 557 -31.83 31.32 -4.35
N GLY A 558 -32.26 30.06 -4.25
CA GLY A 558 -33.62 29.64 -4.58
C GLY A 558 -34.51 29.52 -3.35
N VAL A 559 -35.32 30.56 -3.09
CA VAL A 559 -36.55 30.61 -2.27
C VAL A 559 -36.63 29.61 -1.09
N GLU A 560 -36.48 30.13 0.12
CA GLU A 560 -36.87 29.47 1.37
C GLU A 560 -38.35 29.01 1.31
N GLY A 561 -38.58 27.72 1.06
CA GLY A 561 -39.94 27.20 1.02
C GLY A 561 -40.02 25.70 0.74
N LEU A 562 -40.15 24.93 1.82
CA LEU A 562 -40.66 23.56 1.92
C LEU A 562 -39.78 22.37 1.41
N GLU A 563 -39.69 21.41 2.34
CA GLU A 563 -39.35 19.99 2.18
C GLU A 563 -37.87 19.60 1.94
N LYS A 564 -37.18 19.36 3.06
CA LYS A 564 -36.06 18.41 3.19
C LYS A 564 -36.55 16.96 2.94
N ASN A 565 -37.16 16.68 1.80
CA ASN A 565 -37.34 15.30 1.36
C ASN A 565 -36.00 14.84 0.79
N GLY A 566 -35.35 13.96 1.55
CA GLY A 566 -34.05 13.37 1.26
C GLY A 566 -34.07 12.60 -0.04
N SER A 567 -33.77 13.29 -1.14
CA SER A 567 -33.29 12.64 -2.35
C SER A 567 -31.92 12.05 -2.03
N SER A 568 -31.94 10.83 -1.49
CA SER A 568 -30.80 9.95 -1.21
C SER A 568 -30.13 9.46 -2.49
N GLY A 569 -29.98 10.32 -3.51
CA GLY A 569 -29.21 9.99 -4.69
C GLY A 569 -27.72 10.03 -4.33
N GLY A 570 -27.09 8.87 -4.22
CA GLY A 570 -25.65 8.74 -4.04
C GLY A 570 -24.86 9.45 -5.16
N GLU A 571 -23.69 10.00 -4.82
CA GLU A 571 -22.75 10.55 -5.81
C GLU A 571 -22.02 9.37 -6.47
N ILE A 572 -21.92 9.35 -7.81
CA ILE A 572 -21.22 8.26 -8.50
C ILE A 572 -19.72 8.36 -8.22
N ALA A 573 -19.14 7.26 -7.77
CA ALA A 573 -17.70 7.10 -7.62
C ALA A 573 -17.00 7.10 -9.00
N ALA A 574 -15.97 7.91 -9.16
CA ALA A 574 -15.14 7.89 -10.38
C ALA A 574 -14.15 6.73 -10.36
N LEU A 575 -13.64 6.37 -9.18
CA LEU A 575 -12.67 5.29 -9.01
C LEU A 575 -13.13 4.36 -7.89
N TRP A 576 -12.91 3.07 -8.09
CA TRP A 576 -13.07 2.05 -7.06
C TRP A 576 -11.77 1.27 -6.97
N VAL A 577 -11.12 1.38 -5.82
CA VAL A 577 -9.82 0.78 -5.55
C VAL A 577 -10.01 -0.44 -4.66
N VAL A 578 -9.43 -1.56 -5.07
CA VAL A 578 -9.41 -2.82 -4.30
C VAL A 578 -7.97 -3.26 -4.08
N ASP A 579 -7.77 -4.28 -3.24
CA ASP A 579 -6.44 -4.82 -2.99
C ASP A 579 -5.85 -5.52 -4.23
N PRO A 580 -4.52 -5.40 -4.45
CA PRO A 580 -3.85 -6.07 -5.56
C PRO A 580 -3.91 -7.59 -5.45
N ARG A 581 -4.07 -8.23 -6.61
CA ARG A 581 -4.00 -9.69 -6.77
C ARG A 581 -3.06 -10.04 -7.91
N SER A 582 -2.30 -11.10 -7.70
CA SER A 582 -1.40 -11.68 -8.70
C SER A 582 -1.92 -13.02 -9.19
N LEU A 583 -1.44 -13.47 -10.34
CA LEU A 583 -1.60 -14.87 -10.75
C LEU A 583 -0.80 -15.75 -9.79
N ALA A 584 -1.37 -16.90 -9.43
CA ALA A 584 -0.88 -17.70 -8.32
C ALA A 584 -0.88 -19.20 -8.60
N GLU A 585 -1.68 -19.69 -9.55
CA GLU A 585 -1.82 -21.13 -9.83
C GLU A 585 -0.46 -21.77 -10.16
N GLY A 586 0.34 -21.13 -11.02
CA GLY A 586 1.69 -21.61 -11.37
C GLY A 586 2.72 -21.55 -10.23
N MET A 587 2.38 -20.90 -9.11
CA MET A 587 3.22 -20.75 -7.92
C MET A 587 2.71 -21.57 -6.73
N ARG A 588 1.58 -22.27 -6.87
CA ARG A 588 1.05 -23.15 -5.86
C ARG A 588 1.86 -24.43 -5.77
N PHE A 589 2.29 -24.77 -4.56
CA PHE A 589 3.03 -26.00 -4.31
C PHE A 589 2.11 -27.23 -4.27
N ASP A 590 0.89 -27.06 -3.76
CA ASP A 590 -0.08 -28.14 -3.60
C ASP A 590 -0.68 -28.66 -4.92
N PHE A 591 -0.49 -27.94 -6.03
CA PHE A 591 -0.92 -28.36 -7.38
C PHE A 591 0.04 -29.35 -8.05
N GLY A 592 1.29 -29.45 -7.58
CA GLY A 592 2.31 -30.33 -8.17
C GLY A 592 2.26 -31.79 -7.71
N MET A 593 1.31 -32.14 -6.83
CA MET A 593 1.20 -33.48 -6.21
C MET A 593 -0.04 -34.29 -6.64
N SER A 594 -0.87 -33.78 -7.54
CA SER A 594 -2.10 -34.46 -8.02
C SER A 594 -1.92 -35.15 -9.36
#